data_AF-A0A849QJQ9-F1
#
_entry.id   AF-A0A849QJQ9-F1
#
_cell.length_a   1.000
_cell.length_b   1.000
_cell.length_c   1.000
_cell.angle_alpha   90.00
_cell.angle_beta   90.00
_cell.angle_gamma   90.00
#
_symmetry.space_group_name_H-M   'P 1'
#
loop_
_entity.id
_entity.type
_entity.pdbx_description
1 polymer ?
#
loop_
_entity_poly.entity_id
_entity_poly.type
_entity_poly.pdbx_seq_one_letter_code
_entity_poly.pdbx_strand_id
1 'polypeptide(L)'
;MMKEKYLVIIVIGFVLLGTGMAMLALSSTSEQTGFVFAFPFVITSGLDSVVEVVMLIITLGITLWFAKGVVDLVQKGGFENGARLHTRYLRVDSLCDHCESPLPSQASFCPICGRPIDGKQRSFENDG
;
A
#
# COMPACT_ATOMS: atom_id res chain seq x y z
N MET A 1 -0.97 -7.72 11.45
CA MET A 1 0.29 -8.46 11.68
C MET A 1 1.06 -8.81 10.40
N MET A 2 0.43 -9.02 9.22
CA MET A 2 1.19 -9.24 7.96
C MET A 2 1.84 -7.96 7.40
N LYS A 3 1.19 -6.79 7.52
CA LYS A 3 1.73 -5.51 7.02
C LYS A 3 3.11 -5.13 7.57
N GLU A 4 3.40 -5.50 8.82
CA GLU A 4 4.69 -5.22 9.48
C GLU A 4 5.84 -5.99 8.83
N LYS A 5 5.62 -7.27 8.49
CA LYS A 5 6.63 -8.11 7.84
C LYS A 5 6.96 -7.63 6.43
N TYR A 6 5.96 -7.17 5.68
CA TYR A 6 6.17 -6.59 4.34
C TYR A 6 6.91 -5.26 4.40
N LEU A 7 6.60 -4.41 5.38
CA LEU A 7 7.30 -3.13 5.57
C LEU A 7 8.78 -3.37 5.90
N VAL A 8 9.07 -4.35 6.75
CA VAL A 8 10.46 -4.74 7.07
C VAL A 8 11.22 -5.22 5.84
N ILE A 9 10.61 -6.06 4.98
CA ILE A 9 11.26 -6.53 3.75
C ILE A 9 11.54 -5.36 2.78
N ILE A 10 10.60 -4.41 2.64
CA ILE A 10 10.79 -3.23 1.79
C ILE A 10 11.92 -2.34 2.32
N VAL A 11 11.95 -2.09 3.63
CA VAL A 11 13.01 -1.29 4.27
C VAL A 11 14.37 -1.95 4.10
N ILE A 12 14.48 -3.26 4.31
CA ILE A 12 15.72 -4.01 4.08
C ILE A 12 16.16 -3.91 2.61
N GLY A 13 15.23 -4.01 1.66
CA GLY A 13 15.52 -3.83 0.23
C GLY A 13 16.10 -2.45 -0.09
N PHE A 14 15.50 -1.38 0.44
CA PHE A 14 16.02 -0.01 0.26
C PHE A 14 17.38 0.19 0.91
N VAL A 15 17.61 -0.38 2.10
CA VAL A 15 18.92 -0.33 2.78
C VAL A 15 19.97 -1.03 1.94
N LEU A 16 19.70 -2.25 1.43
CA LEU A 16 20.63 -2.99 0.58
C LEU A 16 20.93 -2.24 -0.73
N LEU A 17 19.90 -1.67 -1.37
CA LEU A 17 20.07 -0.85 -2.58
C LEU A 17 20.91 0.41 -2.31
N GLY A 18 20.61 1.15 -1.24
CA GLY A 18 21.36 2.35 -0.87
C GLY A 18 22.81 2.05 -0.53
N THR A 19 23.06 0.94 0.17
CA THR A 19 24.41 0.49 0.52
C THR A 19 25.20 0.08 -0.72
N GLY A 20 24.57 -0.65 -1.65
CA GLY A 20 25.18 -1.02 -2.93
C GLY A 20 25.53 0.21 -3.77
N MET A 21 24.64 1.20 -3.82
CA MET A 21 24.88 2.45 -4.54
C MET A 21 26.03 3.28 -3.92
N ALA A 22 26.12 3.32 -2.59
CA ALA A 22 27.24 3.96 -1.88
C ALA A 22 28.57 3.26 -2.16
N MET A 23 28.61 1.92 -2.18
CA MET A 23 29.82 1.18 -2.56
C MET A 23 30.26 1.44 -4.00
N LEU A 24 29.31 1.47 -4.94
CA LEU A 24 29.59 1.75 -6.35
C LEU A 24 30.14 3.18 -6.54
N ALA A 25 29.56 4.16 -5.85
CA ALA A 25 30.02 5.54 -5.89
C ALA A 25 31.44 5.71 -5.31
N LEU A 26 31.81 4.91 -4.32
CA LEU A 26 33.17 4.93 -3.77
C LEU A 26 34.18 4.24 -4.70
N SER A 27 33.74 3.21 -5.45
CA SER A 27 34.62 2.49 -6.39
C SER A 27 34.98 3.25 -7.66
N SER A 28 34.24 4.30 -8.04
CA SER A 28 34.49 5.07 -9.27
C SER A 28 35.61 6.11 -9.15
N THR A 29 36.32 6.15 -8.01
CA THR A 29 37.32 7.18 -7.71
C THR A 29 38.73 6.87 -8.23
N SER A 30 38.95 5.73 -8.88
CA SER A 30 40.22 5.43 -9.58
C SER A 30 40.12 5.76 -11.07
N GLU A 31 40.87 6.77 -11.52
CA GLU A 31 41.04 7.20 -12.92
C GLU A 31 41.27 5.98 -13.84
N GLN A 32 40.39 5.62 -14.78
CA GLN A 32 40.18 6.31 -16.06
C GLN A 32 38.85 5.91 -16.75
N THR A 33 37.91 5.29 -16.02
CA THR A 33 36.58 4.91 -16.53
C THR A 33 35.53 5.26 -15.47
N GLY A 34 35.06 6.51 -15.52
CA GLY A 34 33.97 6.95 -14.66
C GLY A 34 32.68 6.24 -15.04
N PHE A 35 32.22 5.35 -14.17
CA PHE A 35 30.88 4.78 -14.23
C PHE A 35 29.95 5.66 -13.39
N VAL A 36 28.95 6.28 -14.01
CA VAL A 36 27.88 7.00 -13.31
C VAL A 36 26.65 6.09 -13.27
N PHE A 37 26.31 5.57 -12.09
CA PHE A 37 25.07 4.84 -11.83
C PHE A 37 23.93 5.84 -11.65
N ALA A 38 23.24 6.20 -12.72
CA ALA A 38 22.00 6.98 -12.68
C ALA A 38 20.82 6.02 -12.77
N PHE A 39 20.59 5.19 -11.74
CA PHE A 39 19.57 4.13 -11.74
C PHE A 39 18.23 4.60 -12.35
N PRO A 40 17.67 3.91 -13.35
CA PRO A 40 18.07 2.62 -13.93
C PRO A 40 19.20 2.69 -14.98
N PHE A 41 19.70 3.86 -15.34
CA PHE A 41 20.64 4.05 -16.42
C PHE A 41 22.10 3.85 -15.97
N VAL A 42 22.79 2.97 -16.68
CA VAL A 42 24.24 2.75 -16.58
C VAL A 42 24.90 3.63 -17.63
N ILE A 43 25.61 4.68 -17.22
CA ILE A 43 26.34 5.56 -18.13
C ILE A 43 27.83 5.27 -17.96
N THR A 44 28.39 4.54 -18.91
CA THR A 44 29.82 4.19 -18.97
C THR A 44 30.51 5.08 -19.99
N SER A 45 31.37 5.98 -19.52
CA SER A 45 32.23 6.76 -20.42
C SER A 45 33.42 5.90 -20.84
N GLY A 46 33.40 5.38 -22.08
CA GLY A 46 34.53 4.60 -22.65
C GLY A 46 34.18 3.31 -23.39
N LEU A 47 32.90 2.94 -23.53
CA LEU A 47 32.47 1.86 -24.41
C LEU A 47 32.20 2.39 -25.83
N ASP A 48 32.26 1.51 -26.82
CA ASP A 48 31.82 1.82 -28.19
C ASP A 48 30.34 2.28 -28.14
N SER A 49 30.01 3.36 -28.85
CA SER A 49 28.67 3.99 -28.79
C SER A 49 27.55 3.01 -29.11
N VAL A 50 27.82 1.98 -29.93
CA VAL A 50 26.84 0.93 -30.23
C VAL A 50 26.56 0.06 -29.00
N VAL A 51 27.59 -0.29 -28.23
CA VAL A 51 27.47 -1.15 -27.04
C VAL A 51 26.74 -0.44 -25.91
N GLU A 52 27.00 0.86 -25.74
CA GLU A 52 26.30 1.69 -24.75
C GLU A 52 24.79 1.75 -25.02
N VAL A 53 24.39 1.98 -26.27
CA VAL A 53 22.97 2.05 -26.67
C VAL A 53 22.27 0.70 -26.47
N VAL A 54 22.92 -0.42 -26.82
CA VAL A 54 22.35 -1.75 -26.63
C VAL A 54 22.12 -2.06 -25.16
N MET A 55 23.09 -1.76 -24.29
CA MET A 55 22.95 -1.94 -22.85
C MET A 55 21.81 -1.08 -22.28
N LEU A 56 21.69 0.18 -22.71
CA LEU A 56 20.63 1.07 -22.27
C LEU A 56 19.25 0.50 -22.61
N ILE A 57 19.04 -0.01 -23.83
CA ILE A 57 17.77 -0.61 -24.24
C ILE A 57 17.42 -1.83 -23.37
N ILE A 58 18.39 -2.71 -23.10
CA ILE A 58 18.19 -3.89 -22.25
C ILE A 58 17.81 -3.47 -20.84
N THR A 59 18.55 -2.53 -20.25
CA THR A 59 18.28 -2.05 -18.89
C THR A 59 16.94 -1.33 -18.78
N LEU A 60 16.57 -0.54 -19.79
CA LEU A 60 15.26 0.11 -19.86
C LEU A 60 14.14 -0.93 -19.97
N GLY A 61 14.32 -1.96 -20.79
CA GLY A 61 13.39 -3.09 -20.90
C GLY A 61 13.17 -3.85 -19.58
N ILE A 62 14.25 -4.21 -18.89
CA ILE A 62 14.20 -4.87 -17.57
C ILE A 62 13.51 -3.96 -16.56
N THR A 63 13.87 -2.67 -16.54
CA THR A 63 13.28 -1.71 -15.59
C THR A 63 11.79 -1.54 -15.82
N LEU A 64 11.34 -1.41 -17.07
CA LEU A 64 9.91 -1.32 -17.37
C LEU A 64 9.16 -2.61 -17.04
N TRP A 65 9.79 -3.78 -17.22
CA TRP A 65 9.22 -5.07 -16.83
C TRP A 65 9.06 -5.18 -15.31
N PHE A 66 10.10 -4.82 -14.54
CA PHE A 66 10.04 -4.76 -13.08
C PHE A 66 9.04 -3.70 -12.59
N ALA A 67 9.01 -2.51 -13.18
CA ALA A 67 8.06 -1.45 -12.84
C ALA A 67 6.63 -1.91 -13.06
N LYS A 68 6.34 -2.61 -14.17
CA LYS A 68 5.05 -3.26 -14.39
C LYS A 68 4.74 -4.30 -13.31
N GLY A 69 5.72 -5.14 -12.95
CA GLY A 69 5.55 -6.15 -11.90
C GLY A 69 5.24 -5.55 -10.53
N VAL A 70 5.93 -4.46 -10.16
CA VAL A 70 5.68 -3.74 -8.90
C VAL A 70 4.33 -3.03 -8.92
N VAL A 71 3.96 -2.40 -10.03
CA VAL A 71 2.64 -1.74 -10.18
C VAL A 71 1.51 -2.78 -10.10
N ASP A 72 1.65 -3.93 -10.75
CA ASP A 72 0.69 -5.03 -10.68
C ASP A 72 0.59 -5.60 -9.26
N LEU A 73 1.72 -5.74 -8.55
CA LEU A 73 1.76 -6.18 -7.17
C LEU A 73 1.13 -5.16 -6.20
N VAL A 74 1.34 -3.86 -6.43
CA VAL A 74 0.72 -2.79 -5.63
C VAL A 74 -0.77 -2.69 -5.92
N GLN A 75 -1.20 -2.84 -7.17
CA GLN A 75 -2.62 -2.85 -7.52
C GLN A 75 -3.34 -4.07 -6.93
N LYS A 76 -2.72 -5.26 -6.99
CA LYS A 76 -3.29 -6.48 -6.39
C LYS A 76 -3.24 -6.46 -4.87
N GLY A 77 -2.13 -5.98 -4.27
CA GLY A 77 -1.96 -5.85 -2.81
C GLY A 77 -2.74 -4.70 -2.17
N GLY A 78 -3.12 -3.70 -2.97
CA GLY A 78 -3.96 -2.56 -2.55
C GLY A 78 -5.44 -2.93 -2.40
N PHE A 79 -5.91 -4.00 -3.03
CA PHE A 79 -7.33 -4.39 -2.97
C PHE A 79 -7.68 -5.36 -1.84
N GLU A 80 -6.72 -6.17 -1.33
CA GLU A 80 -7.01 -7.08 -0.22
C GLU A 80 -7.06 -6.40 1.15
N ASN A 81 -6.51 -5.19 1.29
CA ASN A 81 -6.56 -4.43 2.55
C ASN A 81 -7.67 -3.36 2.59
N GLY A 82 -8.40 -3.16 1.48
CA GLY A 82 -9.49 -2.18 1.37
C GLY A 82 -10.90 -2.78 1.30
N ALA A 83 -11.04 -4.08 1.04
CA ALA A 83 -12.34 -4.74 0.85
C ALA A 83 -12.78 -5.64 2.03
N ARG A 84 -12.26 -5.41 3.23
CA ARG A 84 -12.95 -5.78 4.49
C ARG A 84 -13.34 -4.55 5.29
N LEU A 85 -13.85 -3.52 4.62
CA LEU A 85 -14.97 -2.80 5.22
C LEU A 85 -16.13 -3.78 5.25
N HIS A 86 -16.17 -4.57 6.31
CA HIS A 86 -17.38 -5.23 6.79
C HIS A 86 -18.33 -4.13 7.27
N THR A 87 -18.72 -3.21 6.39
CA THR A 87 -19.93 -2.40 6.55
C THR A 87 -21.08 -3.39 6.42
N ARG A 88 -21.28 -4.20 7.47
CA ARG A 88 -22.64 -4.45 7.91
C ARG A 88 -23.18 -3.06 8.18
N TYR A 89 -23.89 -2.50 7.21
CA TYR A 89 -24.91 -1.52 7.48
C TYR A 89 -25.80 -2.18 8.53
N LEU A 90 -25.58 -1.85 9.81
CA LEU A 90 -26.44 -2.32 10.87
C LEU A 90 -27.79 -1.69 10.57
N ARG A 91 -28.77 -2.52 10.19
CA ARG A 91 -30.12 -2.04 9.96
C ARG A 91 -30.60 -1.38 11.24
N VAL A 92 -30.97 -0.12 11.13
CA VAL A 92 -31.57 0.63 12.22
C VAL A 92 -33.07 0.38 12.13
N ASP A 93 -33.60 -0.40 13.06
CA ASP A 93 -35.01 -0.79 13.06
C ASP A 93 -35.80 -0.11 14.19
N SER A 94 -35.12 0.57 15.13
CA SER A 94 -35.76 1.22 16.29
C SER A 94 -35.00 2.44 16.80
N LEU A 95 -35.65 3.25 17.65
CA LEU A 95 -35.01 4.36 18.38
C LEU A 95 -34.89 4.04 19.88
N CYS A 96 -33.94 4.69 20.54
CA CYS A 96 -33.82 4.62 22.00
C CYS A 96 -34.99 5.34 22.67
N ASP A 97 -35.71 4.67 23.58
CA ASP A 97 -36.79 5.29 24.36
C ASP A 97 -36.33 6.43 25.30
N HIS A 98 -35.02 6.58 25.53
CA HIS A 98 -34.48 7.60 26.44
C HIS A 98 -33.85 8.80 25.74
N CYS A 99 -33.04 8.58 24.71
CA CYS A 99 -32.28 9.63 24.03
C CYS A 99 -32.59 9.74 22.53
N GLU A 100 -33.57 8.98 22.04
CA GLU A 100 -34.06 9.03 20.66
C GLU A 100 -32.99 8.75 19.58
N SER A 101 -31.84 8.19 19.98
CA SER A 101 -30.80 7.82 19.02
C SER A 101 -31.23 6.60 18.20
N PRO A 102 -30.83 6.50 16.92
CA PRO A 102 -31.06 5.31 16.11
C PRO A 102 -30.35 4.07 16.70
N LEU A 103 -31.09 2.97 16.87
CA LEU A 103 -30.62 1.72 17.42
C LEU A 103 -30.54 0.62 16.35
N PRO A 104 -29.41 -0.10 16.28
CA PRO A 104 -29.28 -1.20 15.36
C PRO A 104 -30.16 -2.39 15.81
N SER A 105 -30.61 -3.18 14.84
CA SER A 105 -31.40 -4.37 15.12
C SER A 105 -30.60 -5.35 15.99
N GLN A 106 -31.24 -5.85 17.05
CA GLN A 106 -30.64 -6.72 18.07
C GLN A 106 -29.67 -6.04 19.07
N ALA A 107 -29.66 -4.71 19.19
CA ALA A 107 -28.92 -4.04 20.26
C ALA A 107 -29.48 -4.42 21.65
N SER A 108 -28.60 -4.81 22.59
CA SER A 108 -28.95 -4.99 24.01
C SER A 108 -28.78 -3.71 24.83
N PHE A 109 -27.97 -2.76 24.33
CA PHE A 109 -27.70 -1.48 24.95
C PHE A 109 -27.69 -0.36 23.91
N CYS A 110 -28.08 0.85 24.31
CA CYS A 110 -27.94 2.04 23.47
C CYS A 110 -26.45 2.46 23.39
N PRO A 111 -25.87 2.62 22.20
CA PRO A 111 -24.47 3.03 22.05
C PRO A 111 -24.23 4.52 22.40
N ILE A 112 -25.30 5.33 22.47
CA ILE A 112 -25.20 6.76 22.76
C ILE A 112 -25.37 7.04 24.25
N CYS A 113 -26.36 6.45 24.91
CA CYS A 113 -26.66 6.72 26.33
C CYS A 113 -26.32 5.57 27.29
N GLY A 114 -25.92 4.40 26.77
CA GLY A 114 -25.48 3.25 27.57
C GLY A 114 -26.59 2.49 28.30
N ARG A 115 -27.87 2.88 28.16
CA ARG A 115 -28.98 2.18 28.83
C ARG A 115 -29.28 0.82 28.20
N PRO A 116 -29.68 -0.18 29.00
CA PRO A 116 -30.19 -1.45 28.49
C PRO A 116 -31.51 -1.26 27.73
N ILE A 117 -31.74 -2.09 26.72
CA ILE A 117 -32.97 -2.09 25.92
C ILE A 117 -33.84 -3.26 26.38
N ASP A 118 -34.89 -2.95 27.14
CA ASP A 118 -35.76 -3.95 27.80
C ASP A 118 -36.86 -4.51 26.86
N GLY A 119 -36.48 -4.92 25.64
CA GLY A 119 -37.33 -5.68 24.71
C GLY A 119 -38.54 -4.94 24.11
N LYS A 120 -38.89 -3.73 24.57
CA LYS A 120 -39.84 -2.83 23.91
C LYS A 120 -39.10 -1.95 22.91
N GLN A 121 -38.97 -2.42 21.67
CA GLN A 121 -38.48 -1.58 20.58
C GLN A 121 -39.68 -0.85 19.95
N ARG A 122 -39.59 0.47 19.79
CA ARG A 122 -40.51 1.21 18.91
C ARG A 122 -40.02 1.02 17.48
N SER A 123 -40.74 0.24 16.68
CA SER A 123 -40.45 0.06 15.27
C SER A 123 -40.43 1.42 14.58
N PHE A 124 -39.41 1.64 13.76
CA PHE A 124 -39.33 2.79 12.86
C PHE A 124 -40.38 2.59 11.74
N GLU A 125 -41.63 3.00 11.98
CA GLU A 125 -42.69 3.03 10.95
C GLU A 125 -42.30 4.10 9.92
N ASN A 126 -41.76 3.65 8.78
CA ASN A 126 -41.49 4.51 7.63
C ASN A 126 -42.81 4.75 6.90
N ASP A 127 -43.49 5.85 7.22
CA ASP A 127 -44.49 6.42 6.34
C ASP A 127 -43.76 7.07 5.13
N GLY A 128 -43.73 6.31 4.03
CA GLY A 128 -43.57 6.73 2.61
C GLY A 128 -42.77 7.97 2.28
#